data_AF-A0A418URP8-F1
#
_entry.id   AF-A0A418URP8-F1
#
_cell.length_a   1.000
_cell.length_b   1.000
_cell.length_c   1.000
_cell.angle_alpha   90.00
_cell.angle_beta   90.00
_cell.angle_gamma   90.00
#
_symmetry.space_group_name_H-M   'P 1'
#
loop_
_entity.id
_entity.type
_entity.pdbx_description
1 polymer ?
#
loop_
_entity_poly.entity_id
_entity_poly.type
_entity_poly.pdbx_seq_one_letter_code
_entity_poly.pdbx_strand_id
1 'polypeptide(L)'
;MAYKSRTVRVSSLALDLDNPRLGDGIEGQDDAIAAMFKDTKKTREMTALARSIVVLGDLDPSTLPVVTQEDATMVVLEGNRRVTCLKFLHDPHLAPTKEIQESFQDLTDSATTTVPRSISVIAYDSRQEYDDFLEMRHTGENEGAGLKPWSSLESTRFKERRSDTTYIHTALLRWADTPVGGGSRVKTWLATLVPPRRGQDV
;
A
#
# COMPACT_ATOMS: atom_id res chain seq x y z
N MET A 1 27.74 -8.01 0.63
CA MET A 1 26.35 -7.73 1.02
C MET A 1 25.50 -8.87 0.50
N ALA A 2 25.11 -9.81 1.36
CA ALA A 2 24.49 -11.06 0.94
C ALA A 2 23.08 -11.16 1.51
N TYR A 3 22.15 -10.37 0.96
CA TYR A 3 20.73 -10.66 1.18
C TYR A 3 20.35 -11.95 0.46
N LYS A 4 19.37 -12.68 1.00
CA LYS A 4 18.88 -13.96 0.43
C LYS A 4 17.38 -13.87 0.22
N SER A 5 16.91 -14.22 -0.96
CA SER A 5 15.47 -14.41 -1.18
C SER A 5 15.04 -15.75 -0.59
N ARG A 6 13.93 -15.76 0.17
CA ARG A 6 13.37 -16.97 0.78
C ARG A 6 11.85 -16.94 0.70
N THR A 7 11.23 -18.10 0.60
CA THR A 7 9.78 -18.25 0.81
C THR A 7 9.54 -18.75 2.23
N VAL A 8 8.70 -18.03 2.97
CA VAL A 8 8.49 -18.26 4.41
C VAL A 8 7.00 -18.27 4.74
N ARG A 9 6.60 -19.05 5.74
CA ARG A 9 5.21 -19.08 6.21
C ARG A 9 4.88 -17.77 6.94
N VAL A 10 3.74 -17.19 6.64
CA VAL A 10 3.28 -15.95 7.32
C VAL A 10 3.15 -16.17 8.84
N SER A 11 2.74 -17.36 9.27
CA SER A 11 2.59 -17.68 10.69
C SER A 11 3.93 -17.75 11.45
N SER A 12 5.07 -17.99 10.78
CA SER A 12 6.38 -18.05 11.44
C SER A 12 7.08 -16.70 11.56
N LEU A 13 6.54 -15.65 10.96
CA LEU A 13 7.11 -14.30 11.05
C LEU A 13 6.67 -13.60 12.34
N ALA A 14 7.60 -12.94 13.02
CA ALA A 14 7.31 -12.04 14.13
C ALA A 14 7.37 -10.58 13.64
N LEU A 15 6.53 -9.73 14.23
CA LEU A 15 6.59 -8.29 14.02
C LEU A 15 7.82 -7.72 14.71
N ASP A 16 8.42 -6.73 14.09
CA ASP A 16 9.49 -5.94 14.70
C ASP A 16 8.90 -5.00 15.77
N LEU A 17 9.24 -5.26 17.03
CA LEU A 17 8.76 -4.47 18.18
C LEU A 17 9.43 -3.09 18.24
N ASP A 18 10.61 -2.94 17.65
CA ASP A 18 11.35 -1.67 17.57
C ASP A 18 10.89 -0.79 16.39
N ASN A 19 9.79 -1.16 15.70
CA ASN A 19 9.33 -0.41 14.55
C ASN A 19 8.86 1.00 14.97
N PRO A 20 9.44 2.08 14.40
CA PRO A 20 9.11 3.46 14.80
C PRO A 20 7.61 3.84 14.67
N ARG A 21 6.81 3.08 13.91
CA ARG A 21 5.37 3.30 13.77
C ARG A 21 4.55 2.89 14.99
N LEU A 22 5.10 2.04 15.85
CA LEU A 22 4.41 1.51 17.02
C LEU A 22 4.48 2.48 18.20
N GLY A 23 5.54 3.29 18.26
CA GLY A 23 5.86 4.16 19.41
C GLY A 23 6.62 3.41 20.49
N ASP A 24 6.76 4.03 21.66
CA ASP A 24 7.51 3.47 22.78
C ASP A 24 6.67 2.50 23.63
N GLY A 25 7.34 1.63 24.39
CA GLY A 25 6.70 0.75 25.39
C GLY A 25 6.00 -0.49 24.82
N ILE A 26 6.46 -0.97 23.66
CA ILE A 26 5.98 -2.21 23.06
C ILE A 26 6.79 -3.38 23.62
N GLU A 27 6.17 -4.24 24.43
CA GLU A 27 6.85 -5.36 25.08
C GLU A 27 6.51 -6.72 24.43
N GLY A 28 5.47 -6.76 23.60
CA GLY A 28 5.01 -7.99 22.95
C GLY A 28 4.34 -7.80 21.59
N GLN A 29 4.08 -8.94 20.93
CA GLN A 29 3.41 -8.98 19.63
C GLN A 29 1.97 -8.43 19.70
N ASP A 30 1.26 -8.70 20.79
CA ASP A 30 -0.10 -8.21 21.00
C ASP A 30 -0.12 -6.68 21.15
N ASP A 31 0.86 -6.10 21.84
CA ASP A 31 1.02 -4.64 21.96
C ASP A 31 1.34 -4.02 20.60
N ALA A 32 2.23 -4.65 19.83
CA ALA A 32 2.56 -4.20 18.47
C ALA A 32 1.33 -4.21 17.56
N ILE A 33 0.51 -5.26 17.65
CA ILE A 33 -0.75 -5.36 16.94
C ILE A 33 -1.70 -4.24 17.39
N ALA A 34 -1.93 -4.07 18.69
CA ALA A 34 -2.81 -3.04 19.22
C ALA A 34 -2.36 -1.63 18.79
N ALA A 35 -1.05 -1.35 18.77
CA ALA A 35 -0.50 -0.08 18.33
C ALA A 35 -0.76 0.24 16.84
N MET A 36 -0.86 -0.79 15.98
CA MET A 36 -1.23 -0.64 14.58
C MET A 36 -2.72 -0.35 14.37
N PHE A 37 -3.58 -0.63 15.36
CA PHE A 37 -5.04 -0.42 15.31
C PHE A 37 -5.55 0.59 16.35
N LYS A 38 -4.64 1.37 16.96
CA LYS A 38 -4.91 2.26 18.10
C LYS A 38 -5.98 3.33 17.83
N ASP A 39 -6.17 3.74 16.59
CA ASP A 39 -7.15 4.76 16.22
C ASP A 39 -7.90 4.42 14.93
N THR A 40 -9.03 5.10 14.72
CA THR A 40 -9.93 4.84 13.58
C THR A 40 -9.25 5.06 12.22
N LYS A 41 -8.31 6.01 12.13
CA LYS A 41 -7.59 6.28 10.87
C LYS A 41 -6.66 5.11 10.55
N LYS A 42 -5.83 4.68 11.50
CA LYS A 42 -4.94 3.53 11.35
C LYS A 42 -5.71 2.25 11.03
N THR A 43 -6.80 1.99 11.75
CA THR A 43 -7.67 0.84 11.48
C THR A 43 -8.20 0.87 10.05
N ARG A 44 -8.72 2.02 9.58
CA ARG A 44 -9.17 2.16 8.19
C ARG A 44 -8.06 1.90 7.18
N GLU A 45 -6.84 2.39 7.42
CA GLU A 45 -5.70 2.17 6.54
C GLU A 45 -5.26 0.70 6.50
N MET A 46 -5.30 -0.02 7.64
CA MET A 46 -5.02 -1.45 7.72
C MET A 46 -6.09 -2.27 7.00
N THR A 47 -7.37 -1.96 7.18
CA THR A 47 -8.46 -2.62 6.45
C THR A 47 -8.38 -2.36 4.94
N ALA A 48 -8.00 -1.14 4.52
CA ALA A 48 -7.79 -0.84 3.11
C ALA A 48 -6.61 -1.63 2.51
N LEU A 49 -5.52 -1.78 3.27
CA LEU A 49 -4.38 -2.60 2.87
C LEU A 49 -4.77 -4.09 2.74
N ALA A 50 -5.48 -4.65 3.72
CA ALA A 50 -5.97 -6.02 3.69
C ALA A 50 -6.89 -6.26 2.48
N ARG A 51 -7.82 -5.34 2.21
CA ARG A 51 -8.68 -5.38 1.02
C ARG A 51 -7.87 -5.41 -0.27
N SER A 52 -6.81 -4.60 -0.37
CA SER A 52 -5.93 -4.61 -1.55
C SER A 52 -5.26 -5.97 -1.75
N ILE A 53 -4.80 -6.61 -0.67
CA ILE A 53 -4.18 -7.95 -0.73
C ILE A 53 -5.20 -8.98 -1.22
N VAL A 54 -6.44 -8.95 -0.70
CA VAL A 54 -7.51 -9.86 -1.13
C VAL A 54 -7.87 -9.65 -2.61
N VAL A 55 -8.02 -8.40 -3.04
CA VAL A 55 -8.40 -8.06 -4.43
C VAL A 55 -7.30 -8.44 -5.44
N LEU A 56 -6.03 -8.25 -5.08
CA LEU A 56 -4.90 -8.58 -5.95
C LEU A 56 -4.49 -10.06 -5.84
N GLY A 57 -4.88 -10.74 -4.76
CA GLY A 57 -4.54 -12.14 -4.49
C GLY A 57 -3.13 -12.36 -3.93
N ASP A 58 -2.31 -11.31 -3.78
CA ASP A 58 -0.94 -11.41 -3.29
C ASP A 58 -0.45 -10.05 -2.74
N LEU A 59 0.74 -10.03 -2.14
CA LEU A 59 1.50 -8.83 -1.88
C LEU A 59 2.06 -8.24 -3.19
N ASP A 60 2.33 -6.94 -3.19
CA ASP A 60 3.07 -6.29 -4.26
C ASP A 60 4.48 -6.91 -4.41
N PRO A 61 4.78 -7.59 -5.54
CA PRO A 61 6.05 -8.28 -5.73
C PRO A 61 7.23 -7.30 -5.92
N SER A 62 6.97 -6.02 -6.20
CA SER A 62 8.02 -5.00 -6.33
C SER A 62 8.60 -4.55 -4.98
N THR A 63 7.92 -4.86 -3.87
CA THR A 63 8.29 -4.42 -2.53
C THR A 63 8.23 -5.56 -1.51
N LEU A 64 8.97 -6.64 -1.72
CA LEU A 64 8.96 -7.79 -0.79
C LEU A 64 9.26 -7.39 0.66
N PRO A 65 8.61 -8.02 1.66
CA PRO A 65 8.96 -7.81 3.06
C PRO A 65 10.42 -8.17 3.33
N VAL A 66 11.05 -7.42 4.23
CA VAL A 66 12.44 -7.62 4.63
C VAL A 66 12.46 -8.19 6.04
N VAL A 67 13.27 -9.23 6.24
CA VAL A 67 13.36 -9.97 7.48
C VAL A 67 14.81 -10.15 7.92
N THR A 68 15.00 -10.39 9.22
CA THR A 68 16.25 -10.86 9.80
C THR A 68 15.97 -12.02 10.75
N GLN A 69 16.97 -12.85 11.01
CA GLN A 69 16.90 -13.87 12.05
C GLN A 69 17.43 -13.26 13.35
N GLU A 70 16.57 -13.15 14.36
CA GLU A 70 16.92 -12.74 15.72
C GLU A 70 16.65 -13.94 16.65
N ASP A 71 17.72 -14.50 17.23
CA ASP A 71 17.69 -15.78 17.94
C ASP A 71 17.03 -16.91 17.12
N ALA A 72 15.93 -17.47 17.60
CA ALA A 72 15.15 -18.51 16.94
C ALA A 72 13.99 -17.97 16.09
N THR A 73 13.83 -16.65 16.01
CA THR A 73 12.65 -15.99 15.42
C THR A 73 13.01 -15.19 14.17
N MET A 74 12.13 -15.22 13.17
CA MET A 74 12.29 -14.41 11.96
C MET A 74 11.49 -13.12 12.08
N VAL A 75 12.18 -11.99 12.25
CA VAL A 75 11.60 -10.69 12.55
C VAL A 75 11.46 -9.85 11.29
N VAL A 76 10.32 -9.18 11.11
CA VAL A 76 9.97 -8.39 9.92
C VAL A 76 10.43 -6.93 10.07
N LEU A 77 11.62 -6.62 9.57
CA LEU A 77 12.19 -5.27 9.56
C LEU A 77 11.39 -4.30 8.67
N GLU A 78 10.91 -4.77 7.52
CA GLU A 78 10.06 -3.96 6.62
C GLU A 78 8.86 -4.75 6.13
N GLY A 79 7.70 -4.07 6.11
CA GLY A 79 6.44 -4.68 5.71
C GLY A 79 5.61 -5.23 6.88
N ASN A 80 5.89 -4.84 8.12
CA ASN A 80 5.12 -5.20 9.32
C ASN A 80 3.60 -5.13 9.10
N ARG A 81 3.10 -4.00 8.59
CA ARG A 81 1.66 -3.82 8.31
C ARG A 81 1.08 -4.87 7.35
N ARG A 82 1.83 -5.23 6.30
CA ARG A 82 1.40 -6.22 5.31
C ARG A 82 1.38 -7.62 5.90
N VAL A 83 2.39 -7.96 6.70
CA VAL A 83 2.44 -9.24 7.41
C VAL A 83 1.32 -9.33 8.45
N THR A 84 1.04 -8.27 9.20
CA THR A 84 -0.12 -8.21 10.12
C THR A 84 -1.44 -8.43 9.39
N CYS A 85 -1.66 -7.74 8.26
CA CYS A 85 -2.86 -7.95 7.45
C CYS A 85 -2.98 -9.41 6.97
N LEU A 86 -1.89 -10.02 6.49
CA LEU A 86 -1.90 -11.42 6.09
C LEU A 86 -2.22 -12.35 7.26
N LYS A 87 -1.64 -12.11 8.45
CA LYS A 87 -1.95 -12.88 9.66
C LYS A 87 -3.45 -12.83 9.98
N PHE A 88 -4.06 -11.64 9.95
CA PHE A 88 -5.48 -11.48 10.24
C PHE A 88 -6.40 -12.06 9.16
N LEU A 89 -6.00 -12.00 7.89
CA LEU A 89 -6.75 -12.64 6.80
C LEU A 89 -6.77 -14.17 6.95
N HIS A 90 -5.72 -14.77 7.52
CA HIS A 90 -5.66 -16.20 7.82
C HIS A 90 -6.32 -16.58 9.15
N ASP A 91 -6.24 -15.71 10.15
CA ASP A 91 -6.81 -15.89 11.47
C ASP A 91 -7.31 -14.55 12.04
N PRO A 92 -8.60 -14.22 11.80
CA PRO A 92 -9.19 -12.98 12.30
C PRO A 92 -9.23 -12.89 13.83
N HIS A 93 -9.11 -14.01 14.57
CA HIS A 93 -9.12 -14.01 16.03
C HIS A 93 -7.88 -13.32 16.64
N LEU A 94 -6.83 -13.10 15.85
CA LEU A 94 -5.66 -12.31 16.26
C LEU A 94 -5.95 -10.80 16.35
N ALA A 95 -7.13 -10.36 15.90
CA ALA A 95 -7.53 -8.96 15.97
C ALA A 95 -7.78 -8.49 17.42
N PRO A 96 -7.40 -7.25 17.76
CA PRO A 96 -7.51 -6.75 19.13
C PRO A 96 -8.96 -6.43 19.56
N THR A 97 -9.88 -6.26 18.61
CA THR A 97 -11.30 -6.00 18.91
C THR A 97 -12.20 -6.82 18.00
N LYS A 98 -13.44 -7.06 18.48
CA LYS A 98 -14.44 -7.83 17.75
C LYS A 98 -14.84 -7.17 16.43
N GLU A 99 -14.90 -5.84 16.39
CA GLU A 99 -15.24 -5.09 15.18
C GLU A 99 -14.17 -5.27 14.08
N ILE A 100 -12.89 -5.30 14.47
CA ILE A 100 -11.80 -5.55 13.53
C ILE A 100 -11.83 -7.01 13.07
N GLN A 101 -12.06 -7.94 14.00
CA GLN A 101 -12.23 -9.35 13.67
C GLN A 101 -13.35 -9.55 12.63
N GLU A 102 -14.53 -9.00 12.87
CA GLU A 102 -15.67 -9.06 11.94
C GLU A 102 -15.31 -8.44 10.59
N SER A 103 -14.66 -7.27 10.58
CA SER A 103 -14.22 -6.63 9.33
C SER A 103 -13.24 -7.47 8.52
N PHE A 104 -12.34 -8.21 9.17
CA PHE A 104 -11.39 -9.08 8.46
C PHE A 104 -12.03 -10.41 8.05
N GLN A 105 -12.96 -10.94 8.85
CA GLN A 105 -13.77 -12.10 8.48
C GLN A 105 -14.58 -11.82 7.21
N ASP A 106 -15.26 -10.67 7.14
CA ASP A 106 -16.02 -10.24 5.95
C ASP A 106 -15.12 -10.15 4.70
N LEU A 107 -13.87 -9.69 4.86
CA LEU A 107 -12.90 -9.62 3.76
C LEU A 107 -12.49 -11.02 3.28
N THR A 108 -12.28 -11.96 4.20
CA THR A 108 -11.92 -13.34 3.87
C THR A 108 -13.10 -14.08 3.24
N ASP A 109 -14.33 -13.88 3.73
CA ASP A 109 -15.54 -14.52 3.21
C ASP A 109 -15.91 -14.00 1.81
N SER A 110 -15.61 -12.73 1.53
CA SER A 110 -15.81 -12.12 0.20
C SER A 110 -14.64 -12.35 -0.77
N ALA A 111 -13.55 -12.98 -0.33
CA ALA A 111 -12.38 -13.21 -1.16
C ALA A 111 -12.67 -14.21 -2.28
N THR A 112 -12.49 -13.78 -3.52
CA THR A 112 -12.56 -14.66 -4.71
C THR A 112 -11.23 -15.34 -5.01
N THR A 113 -10.14 -14.87 -4.40
CA THR A 113 -8.78 -15.37 -4.60
C THR A 113 -8.21 -15.87 -3.27
N THR A 114 -7.46 -16.95 -3.32
CA THR A 114 -6.81 -17.52 -2.13
C THR A 114 -5.66 -16.63 -1.67
N VAL A 115 -5.74 -16.12 -0.44
CA VAL A 115 -4.64 -15.38 0.19
C VAL A 115 -3.45 -16.32 0.45
N PRO A 116 -2.22 -15.95 0.10
CA PRO A 116 -1.05 -16.82 0.25
C PRO A 116 -0.72 -17.07 1.73
N ARG A 117 -0.50 -18.34 2.09
CA ARG A 117 0.00 -18.75 3.42
C ARG A 117 1.52 -18.62 3.59
N SER A 118 2.23 -18.52 2.47
CA SER A 118 3.67 -18.30 2.42
C SER A 118 3.98 -17.18 1.43
N ILE A 119 4.95 -16.35 1.75
CA ILE A 119 5.33 -15.18 0.97
C ILE A 119 6.83 -15.18 0.70
N SER A 120 7.23 -14.54 -0.40
CA SER A 120 8.63 -14.26 -0.69
C SER A 120 9.11 -13.08 0.16
N VAL A 121 10.27 -13.24 0.79
CA VAL A 121 10.92 -12.23 1.65
C VAL A 121 12.39 -12.09 1.28
N ILE A 122 12.95 -10.93 1.60
CA ILE A 122 14.39 -10.69 1.55
C ILE A 122 14.95 -10.81 2.95
N ALA A 123 15.85 -11.77 3.17
CA ALA A 123 16.50 -12.01 4.45
C ALA A 123 17.89 -11.39 4.48
N TYR A 124 18.17 -10.60 5.51
CA TYR A 124 19.52 -10.14 5.86
C TYR A 124 20.07 -10.94 7.03
N ASP A 125 21.40 -10.98 7.14
CA ASP A 125 22.07 -11.69 8.24
C ASP A 125 22.05 -10.85 9.54
N SER A 126 21.87 -9.52 9.46
CA SER A 126 21.64 -8.63 10.60
C SER A 126 20.75 -7.44 10.22
N ARG A 127 20.13 -6.78 11.23
CA ARG A 127 19.33 -5.56 11.05
C ARG A 127 20.13 -4.44 10.41
N GLN A 128 21.34 -4.22 10.92
CA GLN A 128 22.20 -3.09 10.55
C GLN A 128 22.54 -3.07 9.05
N GLU A 129 22.57 -4.24 8.40
CA GLU A 129 22.80 -4.30 6.95
C GLU A 129 21.68 -3.69 6.10
N TYR A 130 20.49 -3.49 6.67
CA TYR A 130 19.33 -2.94 5.99
C TYR A 130 18.96 -1.51 6.43
N ASP A 131 19.59 -0.97 7.49
CA ASP A 131 19.21 0.31 8.10
C ASP A 131 19.22 1.47 7.09
N ASP A 132 20.27 1.60 6.27
CA ASP A 132 20.37 2.65 5.24
C ASP A 132 19.20 2.60 4.24
N PHE A 133 18.79 1.40 3.83
CA PHE A 133 17.66 1.20 2.92
C PHE A 133 16.31 1.40 3.60
N LEU A 134 16.22 1.08 4.89
CA LEU A 134 15.04 1.33 5.71
C LEU A 134 14.83 2.84 5.86
N GLU A 135 15.89 3.59 6.19
CA GLU A 135 15.87 5.04 6.26
C GLU A 135 15.42 5.63 4.91
N MET A 136 16.13 5.28 3.83
CA MET A 136 15.83 5.76 2.47
C MET A 136 14.36 5.54 2.06
N ARG A 137 13.75 4.43 2.50
CA ARG A 137 12.36 4.08 2.17
C ARG A 137 11.33 4.86 3.00
N HIS A 138 11.66 5.32 4.20
CA HIS A 138 10.70 5.90 5.15
C HIS A 138 10.87 7.38 5.44
N THR A 139 12.01 7.99 5.11
CA THR A 139 12.28 9.41 5.37
C THR A 139 11.92 10.36 4.22
N GLY A 140 11.28 9.84 3.17
CA GLY A 140 10.72 10.63 2.07
C GLY A 140 11.59 10.61 0.81
N GLU A 141 11.68 11.75 0.12
CA GLU A 141 12.33 11.82 -1.20
C GLU A 141 13.87 11.73 -1.12
N ASN A 142 14.50 12.10 0.00
CA ASN A 142 15.95 12.04 0.20
C ASN A 142 16.76 12.63 -0.97
N GLU A 143 16.47 13.88 -1.34
CA GLU A 143 17.07 14.59 -2.50
C GLU A 143 16.94 13.83 -3.84
N GLY A 144 15.97 12.92 -3.95
CA GLY A 144 15.70 12.09 -5.11
C GLY A 144 16.15 10.63 -4.98
N ALA A 145 16.82 10.24 -3.89
CA ALA A 145 17.21 8.85 -3.64
C ALA A 145 16.07 7.97 -3.11
N GLY A 146 15.12 8.57 -2.39
CA GLY A 146 14.01 7.89 -1.72
C GLY A 146 12.71 7.89 -2.53
N LEU A 147 11.63 7.45 -1.89
CA LEU A 147 10.33 7.33 -2.54
C LEU A 147 9.67 8.70 -2.72
N LYS A 148 9.36 9.04 -3.97
CA LYS A 148 8.63 10.24 -4.37
C LYS A 148 7.18 9.92 -4.73
N PRO A 149 6.19 10.34 -3.93
CA PRO A 149 4.79 10.23 -4.31
C PRO A 149 4.51 11.00 -5.60
N TRP A 150 3.67 10.45 -6.46
CA TRP A 150 3.15 11.22 -7.59
C TRP A 150 2.39 12.45 -7.10
N SER A 151 2.65 13.58 -7.75
CA SER A 151 1.83 14.77 -7.59
C SER A 151 0.37 14.49 -7.96
N SER A 152 -0.55 15.37 -7.54
CA SER A 152 -1.96 15.29 -7.91
C SER A 152 -2.16 15.23 -9.44
N LEU A 153 -1.33 15.94 -10.20
CA LEU A 153 -1.38 15.97 -11.66
C LEU A 153 -0.92 14.64 -12.28
N GLU A 154 0.20 14.09 -11.82
CA GLU A 154 0.71 12.79 -12.31
C GLU A 154 -0.26 11.66 -11.98
N SER A 155 -0.79 11.65 -10.76
CA SER A 155 -1.83 10.71 -10.34
C SER A 155 -3.10 10.83 -11.19
N THR A 156 -3.52 12.05 -11.53
CA THR A 156 -4.67 12.25 -12.42
C THR A 156 -4.36 11.71 -13.82
N ARG A 157 -3.21 12.07 -14.40
CA ARG A 157 -2.79 11.59 -15.73
C ARG A 157 -2.75 10.06 -15.80
N PHE A 158 -2.30 9.39 -14.74
CA PHE A 158 -2.33 7.94 -14.65
C PHE A 158 -3.77 7.39 -14.72
N LYS A 159 -4.70 7.98 -13.96
CA LYS A 159 -6.12 7.59 -13.99
C LYS A 159 -6.74 7.79 -15.37
N GLU A 160 -6.50 8.93 -16.01
CA GLU A 160 -6.99 9.22 -17.37
C GLU A 160 -6.45 8.27 -18.43
N ARG A 161 -5.25 7.70 -18.26
CA ARG A 161 -4.74 6.69 -19.19
C ARG A 161 -5.41 5.33 -19.02
N ARG A 162 -6.05 5.10 -17.88
CA ARG A 162 -6.75 3.85 -17.55
C ARG A 162 -8.26 3.94 -17.70
N SER A 163 -8.80 5.12 -17.95
CA SER A 163 -10.22 5.36 -18.14
C SER A 163 -10.45 6.24 -19.37
N ASP A 164 -11.63 6.17 -19.98
CA ASP A 164 -11.99 7.10 -21.06
C ASP A 164 -12.43 8.48 -20.53
N THR A 165 -12.00 8.86 -19.32
CA THR A 165 -12.39 10.10 -18.65
C THR A 165 -11.25 11.11 -18.71
N THR A 166 -11.53 12.30 -19.21
CA THR A 166 -10.65 13.46 -19.08
C THR A 166 -11.19 14.38 -18.00
N TYR A 167 -10.34 14.82 -17.09
CA TYR A 167 -10.70 15.78 -16.06
C TYR A 167 -10.51 17.22 -16.53
N ILE A 168 -11.29 18.15 -15.98
CA ILE A 168 -11.27 19.54 -16.42
C ILE A 168 -9.92 20.23 -16.17
N HIS A 169 -9.26 19.93 -15.05
CA HIS A 169 -8.00 20.57 -14.68
C HIS A 169 -6.83 20.12 -15.56
N THR A 170 -6.77 18.84 -15.93
CA THR A 170 -5.78 18.31 -16.88
C THR A 170 -6.03 18.84 -18.29
N ALA A 171 -7.29 18.94 -18.71
CA ALA A 171 -7.64 19.53 -20.00
C ALA A 171 -7.27 21.01 -20.09
N LEU A 172 -7.52 21.79 -19.04
CA LEU A 172 -7.15 23.20 -18.97
C LEU A 172 -5.63 23.39 -19.05
N LEU A 173 -4.86 22.57 -18.34
CA LEU A 173 -3.39 22.61 -18.41
C LEU A 173 -2.89 22.29 -19.82
N ARG A 174 -3.43 21.25 -20.47
CA ARG A 174 -3.08 20.92 -21.88
C ARG A 174 -3.40 22.07 -22.82
N TRP A 175 -4.53 22.76 -22.62
CA TRP A 175 -4.89 23.95 -23.40
C TRP A 175 -3.91 25.10 -23.18
N ALA A 176 -3.55 25.39 -21.92
CA ALA A 176 -2.59 26.43 -21.57
C ALA A 176 -1.18 26.17 -22.12
N ASP A 177 -0.77 24.89 -22.18
CA ASP A 177 0.51 24.46 -22.75
C ASP A 177 0.53 24.50 -24.30
N THR A 178 -0.61 24.75 -24.94
CA THR A 178 -0.68 24.83 -26.41
C THR A 178 -0.03 26.13 -26.90
N PRO A 179 1.02 26.08 -27.74
CA PRO A 179 1.68 27.29 -28.24
C PRO A 179 0.68 28.21 -28.93
N VAL A 180 0.68 29.50 -28.55
CA VAL A 180 -0.16 30.51 -29.21
C VAL A 180 0.48 30.87 -30.56
N GLY A 181 0.25 30.02 -31.55
CA GLY A 181 0.69 30.20 -32.93
C GLY A 181 -0.48 30.10 -33.89
N GLY A 182 -1.15 31.23 -34.13
CA GLY A 182 -1.93 31.52 -35.35
C GLY A 182 -3.26 30.79 -35.56
N GLY A 183 -4.37 31.46 -35.22
CA GLY A 183 -5.62 31.32 -35.98
C GLY A 183 -6.65 30.29 -35.47
N SER A 184 -7.68 30.82 -34.79
CA SER A 184 -9.08 30.34 -34.85
C SER A 184 -9.39 28.89 -34.46
N ARG A 185 -9.24 28.49 -33.19
CA ARG A 185 -9.87 27.23 -32.68
C ARG A 185 -10.46 27.31 -31.27
N VAL A 186 -10.80 28.50 -30.76
CA VAL A 186 -11.45 28.64 -29.44
C VAL A 186 -12.87 28.03 -29.41
N LYS A 187 -13.55 27.91 -30.56
CA LYS A 187 -14.96 27.43 -30.63
C LYS A 187 -15.14 25.91 -30.64
N THR A 188 -14.11 25.10 -30.90
CA THR A 188 -14.27 23.63 -31.08
C THR A 188 -14.03 22.82 -29.80
N TRP A 189 -13.44 23.42 -28.76
CA TRP A 189 -12.90 22.68 -27.61
C TRP A 189 -13.91 22.44 -26.46
N LEU A 190 -14.92 23.30 -26.31
CA LEU A 190 -15.96 23.13 -25.28
C LEU A 190 -16.86 21.91 -25.53
N ALA A 191 -16.95 21.42 -26.78
CA ALA A 191 -17.79 20.28 -27.14
C ALA A 191 -17.23 18.92 -26.66
N THR A 192 -15.92 18.84 -26.38
CA THR A 192 -15.24 17.60 -25.94
C THR A 192 -15.10 17.47 -24.43
N LEU A 193 -15.48 18.49 -23.66
CA LEU A 193 -15.40 18.51 -22.19
C LEU A 193 -16.67 18.03 -21.49
N VAL A 194 -17.74 17.76 -22.24
CA VAL A 194 -19.01 17.26 -21.71
C VAL A 194 -19.17 15.81 -22.19
N PRO A 195 -19.13 14.80 -21.30
CA PRO A 195 -19.47 13.44 -21.70
C PRO A 195 -20.93 13.43 -22.21
N PRO A 196 -21.28 12.63 -23.24
CA PRO A 196 -22.64 12.55 -23.71
C PRO A 196 -23.55 12.20 -22.52
N ARG A 197 -24.60 13.01 -22.30
CA ARG A 197 -25.64 12.69 -21.33
C ARG A 197 -26.16 11.30 -21.73
N ARG A 198 -26.10 10.32 -20.81
CA ARG A 198 -26.85 9.07 -20.99
C ARG A 198 -28.30 9.46 -21.29
N GLY A 199 -28.82 8.94 -22.39
CA GLY A 199 -30.18 9.18 -22.83
C GLY A 199 -31.15 9.00 -21.67
N GLN A 200 -32.00 10.00 -21.47
CA GLN A 200 -33.32 9.74 -20.92
C GLN A 200 -34.11 9.12 -22.06
N ASP A 201 -34.29 7.81 -22.01
CA ASP A 201 -35.27 7.13 -22.84
C ASP A 201 -36.66 7.55 -22.34
N VAL A 202 -37.44 8.14 -23.24
CA VAL A 202 -38.91 8.16 -23.22
C VAL A 202 -39.37 7.35 -24.42
#